data_AF-M4WN25-F1
#
_entry.id   AF-M4WN25-F1
#
_cell.length_a   1.000
_cell.length_b   1.000
_cell.length_c   1.000
_cell.angle_alpha   90.00
_cell.angle_beta   90.00
_cell.angle_gamma   90.00
#
_symmetry.space_group_name_H-M   'P 1'
#
loop_
_entity.id
_entity.type
_entity.pdbx_description
1 polymer ?
#
loop_
_entity_poly.entity_id
_entity_poly.type
_entity_poly.pdbx_seq_one_letter_code
_entity_poly.pdbx_strand_id
1 'polypeptide(L)' 'SDETIGKIIADAMDKVGKEGVITVEDGKSLESELDVVEGMQFDRGYLSPYFINNPEKQSAILDNPFVLLF' A
#
# COMPACT_ATOMS: atom_id res chain seq x y z
N SER A 1 19.99 14.92 0.56
CA SER A 1 18.59 14.79 0.11
C SER A 1 18.21 13.33 -0.14
N ASP A 2 19.07 12.50 -0.73
CA ASP A 2 18.80 11.05 -0.88
C ASP A 2 18.99 10.20 0.39
N GLU A 3 19.98 10.53 1.24
CA GLU A 3 20.27 9.71 2.44
C GLU A 3 19.08 9.61 3.40
N THR A 4 18.31 10.68 3.56
CA THR A 4 17.14 10.70 4.45
C THR A 4 16.04 9.76 3.95
N ILE A 5 15.75 9.76 2.65
CA ILE A 5 14.75 8.87 2.03
C ILE A 5 15.23 7.42 2.12
N GLY A 6 16.51 7.17 1.82
CA GLY A 6 17.09 5.83 1.94
C GLY A 6 17.01 5.27 3.35
N LYS A 7 17.23 6.12 4.37
CA LYS A 7 17.09 5.72 5.77
C LYS A 7 15.65 5.36 6.14
N ILE A 8 14.67 6.13 5.68
CA ILE A 8 13.25 5.85 5.93
C ILE A 8 12.83 4.54 5.26
N ILE A 9 13.28 4.28 4.04
CA ILE A 9 13.02 3.01 3.35
C ILE A 9 13.67 1.84 4.09
N ALA A 10 14.92 2.00 4.55
CA ALA A 10 15.60 0.97 5.34
C ALA A 10 14.86 0.66 6.66
N ASP A 11 14.45 1.71 7.38
CA ASP A 11 13.68 1.58 8.63
C ASP A 11 12.32 0.91 8.39
N ALA A 12 11.68 1.18 7.23
CA ALA A 12 10.45 0.52 6.81
C ALA A 12 10.67 -0.96 6.50
N MET A 13 11.72 -1.31 5.76
CA MET A 13 12.07 -2.70 5.43
C MET A 13 12.35 -3.53 6.68
N ASP A 14 13.06 -2.97 7.67
CA ASP A 14 13.35 -3.64 8.94
C ASP A 14 12.08 -3.89 9.78
N LYS A 15 11.11 -2.96 9.76
CA LYS A 15 9.83 -3.12 10.46
C LYS A 15 8.87 -4.11 9.80
N VAL A 16 8.83 -4.13 8.48
CA VAL A 16 7.87 -4.90 7.68
C VAL A 16 8.33 -6.35 7.46
N GLY A 17 9.64 -6.61 7.50
CA GLY A 17 10.21 -7.94 7.34
C GLY A 17 10.23 -8.44 5.89
N LYS A 18 10.56 -9.72 5.69
CA LYS A 18 10.84 -10.29 4.36
C LYS A 18 9.63 -10.42 3.43
N GLU A 19 8.41 -10.48 3.97
CA GLU A 19 7.19 -10.77 3.20
C GLU A 19 6.18 -9.64 3.17
N GLY A 20 6.43 -8.53 3.88
CA GLY A 20 5.49 -7.43 3.89
C GLY A 20 5.71 -6.47 2.72
N VAL A 21 4.65 -5.75 2.36
CA VAL A 21 4.63 -4.87 1.19
C VAL A 21 4.73 -3.42 1.64
N ILE A 22 5.53 -2.64 0.92
CA ILE A 22 5.68 -1.20 1.14
C ILE A 22 4.87 -0.47 0.09
N THR A 23 3.93 0.37 0.52
CA THR A 23 3.19 1.29 -0.32
C THR A 23 3.66 2.72 -0.03
N VAL A 24 3.91 3.49 -1.08
CA VAL A 24 4.30 4.90 -0.97
C VAL A 24 3.11 5.74 -1.43
N GLU A 25 2.69 6.69 -0.59
CA GLU A 25 1.68 7.69 -0.94
C GLU A 25 2.29 9.09 -0.91
N ASP A 26 2.05 9.88 -1.96
CA ASP A 26 2.46 11.28 -2.00
C ASP A 26 1.54 12.12 -1.08
N GLY A 27 1.96 12.28 0.17
CA GLY A 27 1.30 13.14 1.14
C GLY A 27 1.51 14.63 0.84
N LYS A 28 0.56 15.48 1.24
CA LYS A 28 0.68 16.94 1.14
C LYS A 28 1.59 17.56 2.21
N SER A 29 2.07 16.76 3.15
CA SER A 29 2.95 17.19 4.25
C SER A 29 4.40 17.30 3.77
N LEU A 30 5.17 18.19 4.38
CA LEU A 30 6.62 18.28 4.19
C LEU A 30 7.37 17.20 4.98
N GLU A 31 6.69 16.53 5.92
CA GLU A 31 7.26 15.47 6.74
C GLU A 31 6.91 14.09 6.19
N SER A 32 7.90 13.21 6.13
CA SER A 32 7.73 11.80 5.76
C SER A 32 7.24 11.00 6.97
N GLU A 33 6.02 10.50 6.90
CA GLU A 33 5.41 9.64 7.93
C GLU A 33 5.51 8.16 7.51
N LEU A 34 5.78 7.28 8.48
CA LEU A 34 5.85 5.83 8.29
C LEU A 34 4.77 5.17 9.14
N ASP A 35 3.69 4.73 8.49
CA ASP A 35 2.63 3.95 9.12
C ASP A 35 2.71 2.48 8.74
N VAL A 36 2.72 1.61 9.76
CA VAL A 36 2.66 0.16 9.57
C VAL A 36 1.21 -0.27 9.81
N VAL A 37 0.55 -0.74 8.75
CA VAL A 37 -0.82 -1.27 8.83
C VAL A 37 -0.76 -2.78 8.74
N GLU A 38 -1.36 -3.47 9.71
CA GLU A 38 -1.55 -4.92 9.67
C GLU A 38 -2.56 -5.27 8.57
N GLY A 39 -2.06 -5.58 7.38
CA GLY A 39 -2.84 -5.94 6.21
C GLY A 39 -2.37 -7.24 5.58
N MET A 40 -3.13 -7.71 4.59
CA MET A 40 -2.79 -8.90 3.80
C MET A 40 -2.92 -8.57 2.31
N GLN A 41 -1.91 -8.94 1.53
CA GLN A 41 -1.94 -8.84 0.08
C GLN A 41 -2.17 -10.22 -0.54
N PHE A 42 -2.95 -10.25 -1.62
CA PHE A 42 -3.13 -11.42 -2.46
C PHE A 42 -2.49 -11.16 -3.83
N ASP A 43 -1.87 -12.19 -4.43
CA ASP A 43 -1.30 -12.10 -5.79
C ASP A 43 -2.37 -12.12 -6.90
N ARG A 44 -3.65 -12.22 -6.55
CA ARG A 44 -4.77 -12.27 -7.50
C ARG A 44 -5.40 -10.89 -7.67
N GLY A 45 -5.56 -10.47 -8.92
CA GLY A 45 -6.27 -9.23 -9.27
C GLY A 45 -7.79 -9.40 -9.39
N TYR A 46 -8.47 -8.32 -9.77
CA TYR A 46 -9.90 -8.32 -10.07
C TYR A 46 -10.22 -9.12 -11.34
N LEU A 47 -11.36 -9.81 -11.35
CA LEU A 47 -11.77 -10.66 -12.47
C LEU A 47 -12.08 -9.87 -13.74
N SER A 48 -12.54 -8.63 -13.60
CA SER A 48 -12.99 -7.81 -14.71
C SER A 48 -12.63 -6.33 -14.51
N PRO A 49 -12.19 -5.60 -15.56
CA PRO A 49 -11.93 -4.17 -15.47
C PRO A 49 -13.14 -3.32 -15.06
N TYR A 50 -14.36 -3.84 -15.18
CA TYR A 50 -15.58 -3.15 -14.72
C TYR A 50 -15.63 -2.93 -13.20
N PHE A 51 -14.76 -3.57 -12.42
CA PHE A 51 -14.64 -3.31 -10.98
C PHE A 51 -13.85 -2.03 -10.63
N ILE A 52 -13.19 -1.40 -11.61
CA ILE A 52 -12.41 -0.19 -11.38
C ILE A 52 -13.35 0.97 -11.03
N ASN A 53 -13.18 1.52 -9.84
CA ASN A 53 -13.89 2.73 -9.38
C ASN A 53 -12.98 3.96 -9.28
N ASN A 54 -11.66 3.77 -9.43
CA ASN A 54 -10.70 4.84 -9.60
C ASN A 54 -10.00 4.68 -10.97
N PRO A 55 -10.48 5.35 -12.04
CA PRO A 55 -9.94 5.20 -13.38
C PRO A 55 -8.51 5.72 -13.53
N GLU A 56 -8.13 6.77 -12.81
CA GLU A 56 -6.78 7.37 -12.89
C GLU A 56 -5.72 6.42 -12.34
N LYS A 57 -6.03 5.75 -11.22
CA LYS A 57 -5.15 4.77 -10.58
C LYS A 57 -5.38 3.33 -11.09
N GLN A 58 -6.33 3.11 -12.01
CA GLN A 58 -6.79 1.79 -12.45
C GLN A 58 -7.02 0.80 -11.30
N SER A 59 -7.69 1.25 -10.25
CA SER A 59 -7.87 0.47 -9.01
C SER A 59 -9.34 0.38 -8.57
N ALA A 60 -9.62 -0.66 -7.77
CA ALA A 60 -10.89 -0.88 -7.10
C ALA A 60 -10.68 -0.69 -5.59
N ILE A 61 -11.10 0.45 -5.06
CA ILE A 61 -10.90 0.84 -3.67
C ILE A 61 -12.23 0.69 -2.91
N LEU A 62 -12.25 -0.08 -1.83
CA LEU A 62 -13.45 -0.35 -1.04
C LEU A 62 -13.21 0.05 0.42
N ASP A 63 -14.09 0.86 0.98
CA ASP A 63 -14.07 1.23 2.40
C ASP A 63 -14.88 0.22 3.23
N ASN A 64 -14.23 -0.38 4.24
CA ASN A 64 -14.83 -1.38 5.15
C ASN A 64 -15.63 -2.51 4.44
N PRO A 65 -15.04 -3.22 3.45
CA PRO A 65 -15.74 -4.28 2.76
C PRO A 65 -15.89 -5.53 3.63
N PHE A 66 -16.95 -6.30 3.38
CA PHE A 66 -17.03 -7.67 3.86
C PHE A 66 -16.16 -8.59 2.99
N VAL A 67 -15.37 -9.47 3.62
CA VAL A 67 -14.54 -10.46 2.92
C VAL A 67 -15.21 -11.84 3.05
N LEU A 68 -15.52 -12.47 1.92
CA LEU A 68 -16.01 -13.85 1.87
C LEU A 68 -14.87 -14.78 1.49
N LEU A 69 -14.60 -15.78 2.34
CA LEU A 69 -13.64 -16.86 2.10
C LEU A 69 -14.40 -18.19 2.05
N PHE A 70 -14.17 -18.99 1.00
CA PHE A 70 -14.74 -20.33 0.83
C PHE A 70 -13.64 -21.30 0.38
#